data_AF-A0A1Q3K607-F1
#
_entry.id   AF-A0A1Q3K607-F1
#
_cell.length_a   1.000
_cell.length_b   1.000
_cell.length_c   1.000
_cell.angle_alpha   90.00
_cell.angle_beta   90.00
_cell.angle_gamma   90.00
#
_symmetry.space_group_name_H-M   'P 1'
#
loop_
_entity.id
_entity.type
_entity.pdbx_description
1 polymer ?
#
loop_
_entity_poly.entity_id
_entity_poly.type
_entity_poly.pdbx_seq_one_letter_code
_entity_poly.pdbx_strand_id
1 'polypeptide(L)'
;MIENDVSPISATEAKPFFADWKAARALVLAVSGGPDSMALMWLAARWRRAMTHGPDLIAVTVDHGLRREAAGEARNVKRLAKSLGISHRTVRWTGKKPATGLPAAARAARYALLFRAARSHGASHVLTAHTLDDQAETVLMRISRGSGIAGLSAMARETMRDGFILVRPLLHVPKSRLIATLDKAGIGYAEDPTNRDVGFTRPRLRALMPALAKEGCDPRNLARLASRLARANAALELLVDGAERYLALQDREAQRPGFSAKAFASLSEEIKVRLLLRAIDRAGSEGPAELGKVEALLSALDGAAAGDGVSGRRVLLKRTLAGAVVTLTAERISVERAPPRRTR
;
A
#
# COMPACT_ATOMS: atom_id res chain seq x y z
N MET A 1 19.24 24.61 -1.51
CA MET A 1 17.99 24.04 -2.08
C MET A 1 16.89 23.75 -1.06
N ILE A 2 17.01 24.16 0.21
CA ILE A 2 16.04 23.86 1.30
C ILE A 2 14.90 24.89 1.39
N GLU A 3 15.07 26.11 0.85
CA GLU A 3 14.08 27.20 0.97
C GLU A 3 12.70 26.89 0.38
N ASN A 4 12.61 26.04 -0.65
CA ASN A 4 11.33 25.68 -1.26
C ASN A 4 10.52 24.65 -0.46
N ASP A 5 11.08 24.03 0.58
CA ASP A 5 10.40 22.99 1.37
C ASP A 5 9.50 23.54 2.47
N VAL A 6 9.53 24.85 2.70
CA VAL A 6 8.66 25.53 3.66
C VAL A 6 7.73 26.56 3.00
N SER A 7 7.77 26.68 1.68
CA SER A 7 6.92 27.62 0.96
C SER A 7 5.50 27.07 0.76
N PRO A 8 4.46 27.91 0.93
CA PRO A 8 3.08 27.55 0.61
C PRO A 8 2.94 27.12 -0.86
N ILE A 9 2.05 26.17 -1.12
CA ILE A 9 1.78 25.65 -2.45
C ILE A 9 0.86 26.62 -3.19
N SER A 10 1.30 27.11 -4.34
CA SER A 10 0.49 27.97 -5.20
C SER A 10 -0.63 27.19 -5.90
N ALA A 11 -1.64 27.89 -6.40
CA ALA A 11 -2.70 27.26 -7.19
C ALA A 11 -2.16 26.60 -8.47
N THR A 12 -1.13 27.19 -9.09
CA THR A 12 -0.51 26.64 -10.31
C THR A 12 0.25 25.34 -10.01
N GLU A 13 1.02 25.29 -8.92
CA GLU A 13 1.72 24.07 -8.49
C GLU A 13 0.75 22.93 -8.11
N ALA A 14 -0.42 23.27 -7.56
CA ALA A 14 -1.40 22.26 -7.13
C ALA A 14 -2.13 21.58 -8.31
N LYS A 15 -2.18 22.21 -9.50
CA LYS A 15 -2.89 21.66 -10.68
C LYS A 15 -2.45 20.25 -11.06
N PRO A 16 -1.15 19.95 -11.28
CA PRO A 16 -0.69 18.62 -11.67
C PRO A 16 -0.99 17.55 -10.61
N PHE A 17 -1.20 17.91 -9.35
CA PHE A 17 -1.45 16.93 -8.29
C PHE A 17 -2.74 16.13 -8.54
N PHE A 18 -3.73 16.75 -9.18
CA PHE A 18 -5.06 16.19 -9.40
C PHE A 18 -5.44 16.00 -10.88
N ALA A 19 -4.60 16.47 -11.80
CA ALA A 19 -4.92 16.57 -13.24
C ALA A 19 -5.36 15.25 -13.87
N ASP A 20 -4.76 14.13 -13.44
CA ASP A 20 -5.03 12.79 -14.01
C ASP A 20 -6.46 12.30 -13.71
N TRP A 21 -7.14 12.86 -12.70
CA TRP A 21 -8.49 12.45 -12.31
C TRP A 21 -9.55 13.52 -12.62
N LYS A 22 -9.24 14.48 -13.51
CA LYS A 22 -10.19 15.52 -13.96
C LYS A 22 -11.43 14.97 -14.66
N ALA A 23 -11.33 13.79 -15.26
CA ALA A 23 -12.41 13.14 -16.00
C ALA A 23 -13.23 12.16 -15.14
N ALA A 24 -12.86 11.97 -13.87
CA ALA A 24 -13.64 11.15 -12.96
C ALA A 24 -15.02 11.79 -12.72
N ARG A 25 -16.04 10.96 -12.48
CA ARG A 25 -17.37 11.45 -12.06
C ARG A 25 -17.30 12.14 -10.70
N ALA A 26 -16.66 11.48 -9.74
CA ALA A 26 -16.54 11.96 -8.36
C ALA A 26 -15.24 11.47 -7.71
N LEU A 27 -14.71 12.27 -6.77
CA LEU A 27 -13.53 11.96 -5.97
C LEU A 27 -13.89 12.00 -4.48
N VAL A 28 -13.57 10.93 -3.76
CA VAL A 28 -13.65 10.91 -2.29
C VAL A 28 -12.33 11.41 -1.71
N LEU A 29 -12.39 12.44 -0.88
CA LEU A 29 -11.25 12.94 -0.10
C LEU A 29 -11.33 12.35 1.31
N ALA A 30 -10.34 11.55 1.71
CA ALA A 30 -10.26 11.03 3.07
C ALA A 30 -9.70 12.11 4.02
N VAL A 31 -10.57 12.75 4.80
CA VAL A 31 -10.23 13.91 5.65
C VAL A 31 -10.38 13.57 7.12
N SER A 32 -9.26 13.38 7.81
CA SER A 32 -9.25 13.05 9.26
C SER A 32 -9.34 14.28 10.15
N GLY A 33 -9.09 15.48 9.62
CA GLY A 33 -8.99 16.73 10.39
C GLY A 33 -7.56 17.11 10.77
N GLY A 34 -6.59 16.21 10.54
CA GLY A 34 -5.16 16.53 10.65
C GLY A 34 -4.65 17.37 9.48
N PRO A 35 -3.46 18.01 9.62
CA PRO A 35 -2.95 19.01 8.69
C PRO A 35 -2.89 18.49 7.25
N ASP A 36 -2.28 17.33 7.03
CA ASP A 36 -2.09 16.78 5.67
C ASP A 36 -3.44 16.62 4.94
N SER A 37 -4.43 16.09 5.66
CA SER A 37 -5.77 15.83 5.12
C SER A 37 -6.59 17.10 4.89
N MET A 38 -6.39 18.12 5.72
CA MET A 38 -6.99 19.44 5.55
C MET A 38 -6.39 20.16 4.35
N ALA A 39 -5.07 20.06 4.17
CA ALA A 39 -4.37 20.59 3.00
C ALA A 39 -4.81 19.90 1.70
N LEU A 40 -4.99 18.57 1.72
CA LEU A 40 -5.57 17.84 0.60
C LEU A 40 -6.94 18.40 0.20
N MET A 41 -7.84 18.58 1.18
CA MET A 41 -9.18 19.11 0.93
C MET A 41 -9.14 20.53 0.37
N TRP A 42 -8.32 21.41 0.97
CA TRP A 42 -8.14 22.78 0.53
C TRP A 42 -7.60 22.88 -0.90
N LEU A 43 -6.54 22.14 -1.21
CA LEU A 43 -5.91 22.14 -2.53
C LEU A 43 -6.85 21.56 -3.60
N ALA A 44 -7.56 20.47 -3.29
CA ALA A 44 -8.55 19.87 -4.19
C ALA A 44 -9.71 20.84 -4.47
N ALA A 45 -10.21 21.56 -3.46
CA ALA A 45 -11.26 22.57 -3.62
C ALA A 45 -10.84 23.68 -4.60
N ARG A 46 -9.62 24.21 -4.41
CA ARG A 46 -9.07 25.26 -5.28
C ARG A 46 -8.87 24.77 -6.71
N TRP A 47 -8.35 23.56 -6.86
CA TRP A 47 -8.19 22.92 -8.17
C TRP A 47 -9.55 22.78 -8.88
N ARG A 48 -10.57 22.24 -8.21
CA ARG A 48 -11.90 22.06 -8.81
C ARG A 48 -12.58 23.39 -9.15
N ARG A 49 -12.42 24.42 -8.32
CA ARG A 49 -12.99 25.76 -8.54
C ARG A 49 -12.39 26.47 -9.77
N ALA A 50 -11.17 26.11 -10.16
CA ALA A 50 -10.52 26.64 -11.36
C ALA A 50 -11.02 26.00 -12.67
N MET A 51 -12.03 25.12 -12.61
CA MET A 51 -12.54 24.36 -13.76
C MET A 51 -14.05 24.58 -13.92
N THR A 52 -14.51 24.74 -15.16
CA THR A 52 -15.96 24.75 -15.46
C THR A 52 -16.55 23.36 -15.25
N HIS A 53 -15.90 22.35 -15.83
CA HIS A 53 -16.28 20.94 -15.74
C HIS A 53 -15.19 20.15 -15.00
N GLY A 54 -15.59 19.22 -14.15
CA GLY A 54 -14.68 18.40 -13.35
C GLY A 54 -15.45 17.56 -12.34
N PRO A 55 -14.77 16.66 -11.61
CA PRO A 55 -15.41 15.72 -10.70
C PRO A 55 -16.14 16.42 -9.56
N ASP A 56 -17.18 15.77 -9.06
CA ASP A 56 -17.75 16.12 -7.76
C ASP A 56 -16.74 15.77 -6.67
N LEU A 57 -16.56 16.68 -5.70
CA LEU A 57 -15.71 16.43 -4.54
C LEU A 57 -16.58 16.11 -3.32
N ILE A 58 -16.22 15.04 -2.62
CA ILE A 58 -16.79 14.72 -1.32
C ILE A 58 -15.71 14.46 -0.28
N ALA A 59 -15.76 15.19 0.84
CA ALA A 59 -14.93 14.94 2.01
C ALA A 59 -15.57 13.87 2.91
N VAL A 60 -14.83 12.82 3.22
CA VAL A 60 -15.27 11.75 4.12
C VAL A 60 -14.35 11.68 5.33
N THR A 61 -14.94 11.86 6.52
CA THR A 61 -14.24 11.71 7.80
C THR A 61 -14.62 10.39 8.45
N VAL A 62 -13.62 9.58 8.79
CA VAL A 62 -13.83 8.32 9.51
C VAL A 62 -13.63 8.54 11.00
N ASP A 63 -14.71 8.48 11.77
CA ASP A 63 -14.67 8.45 13.23
C ASP A 63 -14.44 6.99 13.71
N HIS A 64 -13.28 6.74 14.32
CA HIS A 64 -12.95 5.43 14.89
C HIS A 64 -13.61 5.20 16.26
N GLY A 65 -14.22 6.22 16.85
CA GLY A 65 -14.79 6.20 18.19
C GLY A 65 -13.76 5.91 19.27
N LEU A 66 -12.48 6.24 19.04
CA LEU A 66 -11.36 5.97 19.96
C LEU A 66 -11.09 7.14 20.92
N ARG A 67 -11.38 8.36 20.49
CA ARG A 67 -11.15 9.60 21.24
C ARG A 67 -12.45 10.37 21.38
N ARG A 68 -12.64 11.10 22.49
CA ARG A 68 -13.86 11.90 22.73
C ARG A 68 -13.89 13.12 21.80
N GLU A 69 -12.72 13.65 21.47
CA GLU A 69 -12.49 14.84 20.66
C GLU A 69 -12.82 14.61 19.17
N ALA A 70 -12.80 13.36 18.71
CA ALA A 70 -12.98 12.99 17.30
C ALA A 70 -14.30 13.52 16.70
N ALA A 71 -15.37 13.57 17.49
CA ALA A 71 -16.65 14.13 17.06
C ALA A 71 -16.59 15.66 16.87
N GLY A 72 -15.80 16.37 17.69
CA GLY A 72 -15.52 17.80 17.53
C GLY A 72 -14.69 18.06 16.27
N GLU A 73 -13.62 17.30 16.09
CA GLU A 73 -12.74 17.37 14.90
C GLU A 73 -13.53 17.14 13.61
N ALA A 74 -14.41 16.13 13.56
CA ALA A 74 -15.26 15.86 12.40
C ALA A 74 -16.25 17.00 12.09
N ARG A 75 -16.79 17.68 13.11
CA ARG A 75 -17.64 18.87 12.93
C ARG A 75 -16.85 20.04 12.35
N ASN A 76 -15.58 20.20 12.73
CA ASN A 76 -14.72 21.25 12.19
C ASN A 76 -14.43 21.00 10.70
N VAL A 77 -14.11 19.75 10.34
CA VAL A 77 -13.95 19.33 8.93
C VAL A 77 -15.22 19.62 8.12
N LYS A 78 -16.40 19.28 8.66
CA LYS A 78 -17.69 19.55 8.00
C LYS A 78 -17.89 21.03 7.70
N ARG A 79 -17.59 21.92 8.67
CA ARG A 79 -17.74 23.36 8.49
C ARG A 79 -16.83 23.90 7.39
N LEU A 80 -15.56 23.48 7.38
CA LEU A 80 -14.63 23.89 6.33
C LEU A 80 -15.04 23.32 4.96
N ALA A 81 -15.41 22.04 4.87
CA ALA A 81 -15.88 21.46 3.61
C ALA A 81 -17.06 22.26 3.03
N LYS A 82 -18.04 22.64 3.87
CA LYS A 82 -19.18 23.47 3.48
C LYS A 82 -18.74 24.84 2.95
N SER A 83 -17.80 25.53 3.62
CA SER A 83 -17.31 26.84 3.15
C SER A 83 -16.51 26.75 1.85
N LEU A 84 -16.00 25.56 1.51
CA LEU A 84 -15.31 25.27 0.25
C LEU A 84 -16.25 24.78 -0.86
N GLY A 85 -17.55 24.67 -0.61
CA GLY A 85 -18.52 24.11 -1.56
C GLY A 85 -18.38 22.60 -1.77
N ILE A 86 -17.78 21.88 -0.80
CA ILE A 86 -17.56 20.43 -0.84
C ILE A 86 -18.60 19.73 0.03
N SER A 87 -19.24 18.70 -0.51
CA SER A 87 -20.11 17.81 0.28
C SER A 87 -19.31 17.08 1.35
N HIS A 88 -19.86 16.89 2.54
CA HIS A 88 -19.18 16.20 3.63
C HIS A 88 -20.01 15.08 4.24
N ARG A 89 -19.34 13.98 4.58
CA ARG A 89 -19.93 12.85 5.30
C ARG A 89 -19.00 12.36 6.41
N THR A 90 -19.54 12.21 7.61
CA THR A 90 -18.90 11.44 8.68
C THR A 90 -19.41 10.01 8.65
N VAL A 91 -18.48 9.05 8.63
CA VAL A 91 -18.77 7.62 8.77
C VAL A 91 -18.07 7.09 10.02
N ARG A 92 -18.70 6.18 10.75
CA ARG A 92 -18.19 5.70 12.03
C ARG A 92 -17.84 4.22 11.97
N TRP A 93 -16.70 3.86 12.57
CA TRP A 93 -16.38 2.46 12.84
C TRP A 93 -17.19 1.97 14.04
N THR A 94 -18.11 1.05 13.77
CA THR A 94 -18.97 0.40 14.76
C THR A 94 -18.47 -1.02 15.06
N GLY A 95 -18.79 -1.52 16.25
CA GLY A 95 -18.44 -2.88 16.69
C GLY A 95 -17.30 -2.94 17.71
N LYS A 96 -17.03 -4.16 18.21
CA LYS A 96 -15.98 -4.42 19.19
C LYS A 96 -14.61 -4.22 18.55
N LYS A 97 -13.77 -3.41 19.20
CA LYS A 97 -12.38 -3.18 18.80
C LYS A 97 -11.52 -4.32 19.32
N PRO A 98 -10.55 -4.83 18.52
CA PRO A 98 -9.69 -5.90 18.99
C PRO A 98 -8.76 -5.38 20.09
N ALA A 99 -8.44 -6.25 21.05
CA ALA A 99 -7.52 -5.92 22.14
C ALA A 99 -6.08 -5.74 21.63
N THR A 100 -5.68 -6.51 20.62
CA THR A 100 -4.36 -6.43 19.98
C THR A 100 -4.50 -6.04 18.51
N GLY A 101 -3.44 -5.46 17.93
CA GLY A 101 -3.47 -5.08 16.51
C GLY A 101 -4.43 -3.93 16.16
N LEU A 102 -4.85 -3.13 17.15
CA LEU A 102 -5.79 -2.02 16.97
C LEU A 102 -5.41 -1.07 15.81
N PRO A 103 -4.15 -0.65 15.60
CA PRO A 103 -3.78 0.19 14.46
C PRO A 103 -4.06 -0.46 13.09
N ALA A 104 -3.80 -1.76 12.96
CA ALA A 104 -4.04 -2.50 11.72
C ALA A 104 -5.56 -2.65 11.47
N ALA A 105 -6.33 -2.97 12.51
CA ALA A 105 -7.79 -3.07 12.45
C ALA A 105 -8.45 -1.72 12.12
N ALA A 106 -8.02 -0.63 12.77
CA ALA A 106 -8.49 0.72 12.49
C ALA A 106 -8.17 1.14 11.05
N ARG A 107 -7.00 0.77 10.53
CA ARG A 107 -6.64 1.00 9.12
C ARG A 107 -7.54 0.22 8.17
N ALA A 108 -7.82 -1.05 8.45
CA ALA A 108 -8.73 -1.86 7.63
C ALA A 108 -10.16 -1.29 7.64
N ALA A 109 -10.69 -0.98 8.83
CA ALA A 109 -12.00 -0.36 8.99
C ALA A 109 -12.11 0.99 8.26
N ARG A 110 -11.05 1.82 8.31
CA ARG A 110 -10.98 3.09 7.58
C ARG A 110 -11.21 2.89 6.08
N TYR A 111 -10.46 1.98 5.45
CA TYR A 111 -10.59 1.76 4.01
C TYR A 111 -11.95 1.16 3.66
N ALA A 112 -12.45 0.18 4.43
CA ALA A 112 -13.77 -0.38 4.20
C ALA A 112 -14.89 0.68 4.25
N LEU A 113 -14.83 1.61 5.22
CA LEU A 113 -15.79 2.70 5.34
C LEU A 113 -15.64 3.74 4.22
N LEU A 114 -14.41 4.09 3.83
CA LEU A 114 -14.16 4.99 2.71
C LEU A 114 -14.66 4.42 1.38
N PHE A 115 -14.41 3.13 1.11
CA PHE A 115 -14.88 2.47 -0.11
C PHE A 115 -16.39 2.31 -0.16
N ARG A 116 -17.03 2.05 0.99
CA ARG A 116 -18.50 2.07 1.10
C ARG A 116 -19.06 3.45 0.77
N ALA A 117 -18.44 4.51 1.29
CA ALA A 117 -18.83 5.89 0.97
C ALA A 117 -18.61 6.18 -0.52
N ALA A 118 -17.45 5.82 -1.09
CA ALA A 118 -17.15 5.98 -2.51
C ALA A 118 -18.20 5.32 -3.40
N ARG A 119 -18.58 4.08 -3.11
CA ARG A 119 -19.64 3.36 -3.82
C ARG A 119 -20.96 4.13 -3.81
N SER A 120 -21.39 4.60 -2.65
CA SER A 120 -22.66 5.33 -2.52
C SER A 120 -22.69 6.68 -3.24
N HIS A 121 -21.53 7.25 -3.56
CA HIS A 121 -21.40 8.52 -4.30
C HIS A 121 -21.03 8.31 -5.78
N GLY A 122 -20.96 7.06 -6.26
CA GLY A 122 -20.54 6.76 -7.63
C GLY A 122 -19.08 7.16 -7.93
N ALA A 123 -18.24 7.22 -6.90
CA ALA A 123 -16.82 7.55 -7.02
C ALA A 123 -16.00 6.27 -7.18
N SER A 124 -15.09 6.24 -8.17
CA SER A 124 -14.11 5.17 -8.36
C SER A 124 -12.77 5.44 -7.65
N HIS A 125 -12.53 6.69 -7.23
CA HIS A 125 -11.26 7.13 -6.66
C HIS A 125 -11.42 7.60 -5.21
N VAL A 126 -10.50 7.16 -4.35
CA VAL A 126 -10.37 7.63 -2.97
C VAL A 126 -8.99 8.24 -2.78
N LEU A 127 -8.94 9.53 -2.48
CA LEU A 127 -7.71 10.31 -2.30
C LEU A 127 -7.33 10.35 -0.81
N THR A 128 -6.06 10.12 -0.53
CA THR A 128 -5.46 10.19 0.82
C THR A 128 -4.27 11.13 0.83
N ALA A 129 -4.06 11.81 1.95
CA ALA A 129 -3.03 12.83 2.08
C ALA A 129 -1.67 12.29 2.52
N HIS A 130 -1.24 11.15 1.96
CA HIS A 130 0.12 10.66 2.22
C HIS A 130 1.14 11.59 1.53
N THR A 131 2.20 11.91 2.26
CA THR A 131 3.21 12.92 1.90
C THR A 131 4.56 12.31 1.53
N LEU A 132 5.52 13.17 1.17
CA LEU A 132 6.93 12.78 0.99
C LEU A 132 7.51 12.19 2.29
N ASP A 133 7.17 12.76 3.44
CA ASP A 133 7.61 12.29 4.75
C ASP A 133 7.07 10.88 5.03
N ASP A 134 5.80 10.59 4.68
CA ASP A 134 5.23 9.24 4.78
C ASP A 134 5.96 8.22 3.89
N GLN A 135 6.46 8.63 2.72
CA GLN A 135 7.30 7.78 1.87
C GLN A 135 8.59 7.42 2.58
N ALA A 136 9.30 8.43 3.09
CA ALA A 136 10.55 8.24 3.81
C ALA A 136 10.38 7.30 5.01
N GLU A 137 9.36 7.53 5.85
CA GLU A 137 9.01 6.65 6.96
C GLU A 137 8.73 5.22 6.50
N THR A 138 8.03 5.06 5.37
CA THR A 138 7.69 3.73 4.82
C THR A 138 8.94 3.00 4.32
N VAL A 139 9.86 3.70 3.65
CA VAL A 139 11.13 3.12 3.18
C VAL A 139 11.95 2.63 4.37
N LEU A 140 12.16 3.48 5.39
CA LEU A 140 12.94 3.10 6.58
C LEU A 140 12.32 1.91 7.32
N MET A 141 10.99 1.90 7.47
CA MET A 141 10.28 0.77 8.07
C MET A 141 10.42 -0.53 7.25
N ARG A 142 10.56 -0.43 5.93
CA ARG A 142 10.73 -1.60 5.04
C ARG A 142 12.17 -2.10 5.04
N ILE A 143 13.15 -1.21 5.13
CA ILE A 143 14.56 -1.54 5.37
C ILE A 143 14.69 -2.30 6.69
N SER A 144 14.12 -1.78 7.78
CA SER A 144 14.22 -2.42 9.10
C SER A 144 13.54 -3.79 9.20
N ARG A 145 12.75 -4.17 8.19
CA ARG A 145 12.05 -5.47 8.10
C ARG A 145 12.69 -6.41 7.07
N GLY A 146 13.83 -6.05 6.48
CA GLY A 146 14.48 -6.85 5.44
C GLY A 146 13.61 -7.03 4.20
N SER A 147 12.83 -6.01 3.82
CA SER A 147 11.97 -6.13 2.63
C SER A 147 12.80 -6.14 1.34
N GLY A 148 12.41 -6.98 0.37
CA GLY A 148 12.97 -6.94 -0.99
C GLY A 148 12.54 -5.72 -1.81
N ILE A 149 12.93 -5.69 -3.09
CA ILE A 149 12.73 -4.56 -4.02
C ILE A 149 11.27 -4.11 -4.08
N ALA A 150 10.32 -5.06 -4.13
CA ALA A 150 8.89 -4.76 -4.15
C ALA A 150 8.43 -4.00 -2.90
N GLY A 151 8.91 -4.39 -1.71
CA GLY A 151 8.57 -3.72 -0.46
C GLY A 151 9.24 -2.35 -0.28
N LEU A 152 10.49 -2.23 -0.74
CA LEU A 152 11.26 -0.98 -0.70
C LEU A 152 10.81 0.07 -1.73
N SER A 153 10.01 -0.34 -2.72
CA SER A 153 9.29 0.57 -3.63
C SER A 153 8.22 1.42 -2.91
N ALA A 154 8.01 1.18 -1.61
CA ALA A 154 7.15 1.95 -0.71
C ALA A 154 5.70 2.09 -1.22
N MET A 155 5.11 3.29 -1.19
CA MET A 155 3.73 3.46 -1.72
C MET A 155 3.78 3.98 -3.14
N ALA A 156 2.97 3.41 -4.03
CA ALA A 156 2.71 3.97 -5.34
C ALA A 156 1.75 5.17 -5.26
N ARG A 157 1.76 6.03 -6.28
CA ARG A 157 0.80 7.15 -6.41
C ARG A 157 -0.65 6.65 -6.50
N GLU A 158 -0.84 5.52 -7.17
CA GLU A 158 -2.13 4.85 -7.34
C GLU A 158 -2.00 3.36 -7.02
N THR A 159 -3.02 2.80 -6.37
CA THR A 159 -3.09 1.38 -6.05
C THR A 159 -4.55 0.91 -6.14
N MET A 160 -4.81 -0.18 -6.82
CA MET A 160 -6.13 -0.82 -6.82
C MET A 160 -6.38 -1.51 -5.48
N ARG A 161 -7.56 -1.32 -4.89
CA ARG A 161 -7.97 -1.98 -3.65
C ARG A 161 -9.49 -2.09 -3.56
N ASP A 162 -10.00 -3.30 -3.34
CA ASP A 162 -11.43 -3.59 -3.18
C ASP A 162 -12.31 -3.03 -4.32
N GLY A 163 -11.76 -2.98 -5.55
CA GLY A 163 -12.41 -2.42 -6.73
C GLY A 163 -12.34 -0.89 -6.88
N PHE A 164 -11.58 -0.21 -6.01
CA PHE A 164 -11.38 1.25 -6.04
C PHE A 164 -9.92 1.62 -6.28
N ILE A 165 -9.71 2.77 -6.90
CA ILE A 165 -8.38 3.35 -7.08
C ILE A 165 -8.07 4.21 -5.85
N LEU A 166 -7.14 3.76 -5.03
CA LEU A 166 -6.60 4.54 -3.92
C LEU A 166 -5.47 5.44 -4.42
N VAL A 167 -5.66 6.75 -4.26
CA VAL A 167 -4.85 7.80 -4.83
C VAL A 167 -4.11 8.57 -3.74
N ARG A 168 -2.86 8.94 -4.01
CA ARG A 168 -1.98 9.71 -3.11
C ARG A 168 -1.38 10.91 -3.87
N PRO A 169 -2.13 12.01 -4.06
CA PRO A 169 -1.67 13.12 -4.90
C PRO A 169 -0.47 13.87 -4.32
N LEU A 170 -0.36 13.92 -2.99
CA LEU A 170 0.64 14.70 -2.26
C LEU A 170 1.91 13.90 -1.95
N LEU A 171 2.10 12.72 -2.55
CA LEU A 171 3.15 11.78 -2.19
C LEU A 171 4.59 12.28 -2.40
N HIS A 172 4.74 13.32 -3.23
CA HIS A 172 6.01 13.98 -3.53
C HIS A 172 6.13 15.35 -2.84
N VAL A 173 5.13 15.73 -2.05
CA VAL A 173 5.03 17.03 -1.39
C VAL A 173 5.49 16.89 0.06
N PRO A 174 6.48 17.70 0.50
CA PRO A 174 6.87 17.74 1.91
C PRO A 174 5.73 18.20 2.80
N LYS A 175 5.61 17.59 3.98
CA LYS A 175 4.59 17.96 4.97
C LYS A 175 4.68 19.43 5.40
N SER A 176 5.89 19.97 5.53
CA SER A 176 6.13 21.39 5.85
C SER A 176 5.48 22.35 4.87
N ARG A 177 5.43 22.03 3.57
CA ARG A 177 4.71 22.84 2.57
C ARG A 177 3.20 22.80 2.76
N LEU A 178 2.65 21.66 3.20
CA LEU A 178 1.22 21.54 3.52
C LEU A 178 0.85 22.42 4.71
N ILE A 179 1.68 22.42 5.76
CA ILE A 179 1.51 23.28 6.94
C ILE A 179 1.55 24.75 6.51
N ALA A 180 2.61 25.18 5.81
CA ALA A 180 2.73 26.56 5.32
C ALA A 180 1.55 27.00 4.43
N THR A 181 0.99 26.07 3.64
CA THR A 181 -0.20 26.32 2.83
C THR A 181 -1.44 26.59 3.68
N LEU A 182 -1.63 25.84 4.75
CA LEU A 182 -2.74 26.02 5.68
C LEU A 182 -2.59 27.30 6.50
N ASP A 183 -1.37 27.59 6.96
CA ASP A 183 -1.05 28.81 7.72
C ASP A 183 -1.33 30.06 6.87
N LYS A 184 -0.84 30.09 5.62
CA LYS A 184 -1.14 31.18 4.67
C LYS A 184 -2.64 31.33 4.38
N ALA A 185 -3.39 30.24 4.46
CA ALA A 185 -4.84 30.25 4.22
C ALA A 185 -5.66 30.53 5.49
N GLY A 186 -5.04 30.62 6.68
CA GLY A 186 -5.73 30.76 7.95
C GLY A 186 -6.59 29.55 8.32
N ILE A 187 -6.21 28.35 7.87
CA ILE A 187 -6.99 27.11 8.09
C ILE A 187 -6.43 26.34 9.28
N GLY A 188 -7.20 26.29 10.36
CA GLY A 188 -6.89 25.45 11.51
C GLY A 188 -7.07 23.95 11.22
N TYR A 189 -6.30 23.14 11.95
CA TYR A 189 -6.34 21.67 11.90
C TYR A 189 -6.16 21.09 13.31
N ALA A 190 -6.53 19.82 13.48
CA ALA A 190 -6.34 19.10 14.74
C ALA A 190 -4.96 18.43 14.80
N GLU A 191 -4.36 18.38 15.98
CA GLU A 191 -3.19 17.56 16.25
C GLU A 191 -3.58 16.31 17.05
N ASP A 192 -3.34 15.13 16.47
CA ASP A 192 -3.55 13.87 17.19
C ASP A 192 -2.34 13.58 18.10
N PRO A 193 -2.50 13.45 19.44
CA PRO A 193 -1.41 13.18 20.37
C PRO A 193 -0.64 11.88 20.06
N THR A 194 -1.30 10.89 19.45
CA THR A 194 -0.66 9.61 19.08
C THR A 194 0.43 9.77 18.03
N ASN A 195 0.48 10.91 17.32
CA ASN A 195 1.55 11.23 16.37
C ASN A 195 2.92 11.43 17.04
N ARG A 196 2.95 11.64 18.36
CA ARG A 196 4.16 11.83 19.17
C ARG A 196 4.45 10.65 20.10
N ASP A 197 3.62 9.60 20.07
CA ASP A 197 3.75 8.45 20.96
C ASP A 197 4.83 7.48 20.48
N VAL A 198 5.92 7.41 21.25
CA VAL A 198 7.11 6.58 20.98
C VAL A 198 6.83 5.06 21.08
N GLY A 199 5.69 4.65 21.64
CA GLY A 199 5.23 3.27 21.59
C GLY A 199 4.99 2.78 20.16
N PHE A 200 4.73 3.69 19.22
CA PHE A 200 4.54 3.35 17.81
C PHE A 200 5.85 3.47 16.99
N THR A 201 6.00 2.64 15.96
CA THR A 201 7.20 2.63 15.11
C THR A 201 7.40 3.94 14.33
N ARG A 202 6.32 4.53 13.79
CA ARG A 202 6.42 5.72 12.94
C ARG A 202 6.94 6.96 13.67
N PRO A 203 6.42 7.34 14.86
CA PRO A 203 6.99 8.44 15.63
C PRO A 203 8.48 8.24 15.95
N ARG A 204 8.90 7.02 16.28
CA ARG A 204 10.33 6.69 16.48
C ARG A 204 11.17 6.91 15.22
N LEU A 205 10.73 6.43 14.06
CA LEU A 205 11.44 6.65 12.79
C LEU A 205 11.50 8.13 12.41
N ARG A 206 10.41 8.87 12.65
CA ARG A 206 10.37 10.32 12.42
C ARG A 206 11.39 11.07 13.28
N ALA A 207 11.56 10.67 14.54
CA ALA A 207 12.55 11.25 15.44
C ALA A 207 14.00 11.03 14.97
N LEU A 208 14.28 9.93 14.24
CA LEU A 208 15.59 9.64 13.67
C LEU A 208 15.88 10.43 12.37
N MET A 209 14.83 10.88 11.67
CA MET A 209 14.95 11.50 10.36
C MET A 209 15.92 12.70 10.30
N PRO A 210 15.97 13.62 11.29
CA PRO A 210 16.92 14.74 11.25
C PRO A 210 18.37 14.29 11.29
N ALA A 211 18.70 13.23 12.03
CA ALA A 211 20.06 12.67 12.07
C ALA A 211 20.40 11.99 10.75
N LEU A 212 19.49 11.18 10.21
CA LEU A 212 19.65 10.52 8.91
C LEU A 212 19.80 11.53 7.76
N ALA A 213 19.07 12.64 7.80
CA ALA A 213 19.15 13.68 6.78
C ALA A 213 20.55 14.32 6.70
N LYS A 214 21.29 14.40 7.81
CA LYS A 214 22.69 14.91 7.82
C LYS A 214 23.63 14.00 7.02
N GLU A 215 23.33 12.70 6.99
CA GLU A 215 24.06 11.69 6.22
C GLU A 215 23.50 11.51 4.78
N GLY A 216 22.64 12.43 4.32
CA GLY A 216 22.03 12.35 2.99
C GLY A 216 20.84 11.37 2.89
N CYS A 217 20.38 10.79 4.00
CA CYS A 217 19.17 9.97 4.06
C CYS A 217 17.92 10.82 4.32
N ASP A 218 17.76 11.91 3.57
CA ASP A 218 16.60 12.80 3.66
C ASP A 218 15.36 12.22 2.92
N PRO A 219 14.15 12.77 3.16
CA PRO A 219 12.93 12.28 2.52
C PRO A 219 12.95 12.27 0.99
N ARG A 220 13.60 13.23 0.34
CA ARG A 220 13.69 13.31 -1.14
C ARG A 220 14.58 12.18 -1.66
N ASN A 221 15.71 11.92 -1.00
CA ASN A 221 16.61 10.84 -1.39
C ASN A 221 16.00 9.46 -1.16
N LEU A 222 15.28 9.25 -0.05
CA LEU A 222 14.56 8.01 0.24
C LEU A 222 13.41 7.77 -0.75
N ALA A 223 12.64 8.81 -1.10
CA ALA A 223 11.60 8.70 -2.13
C ALA A 223 12.19 8.44 -3.53
N ARG A 224 13.34 9.04 -3.85
CA ARG A 224 14.07 8.76 -5.10
C ARG A 224 14.56 7.31 -5.16
N LEU A 225 15.05 6.76 -4.05
CA LEU A 225 15.39 5.34 -3.94
C LEU A 225 14.16 4.47 -4.21
N ALA A 226 13.03 4.74 -3.53
CA ALA A 226 11.78 4.00 -3.74
C ALA A 226 11.31 4.04 -5.20
N SER A 227 11.39 5.20 -5.86
CA SER A 227 11.04 5.34 -7.27
C SER A 227 11.96 4.53 -8.20
N ARG A 228 13.28 4.51 -7.94
CA ARG A 228 14.23 3.69 -8.71
C ARG A 228 13.94 2.19 -8.52
N LEU A 229 13.66 1.76 -7.30
CA LEU A 229 13.29 0.38 -6.99
C LEU A 229 11.95 -0.01 -7.62
N ALA A 230 10.97 0.90 -7.66
CA ALA A 230 9.69 0.66 -8.32
C ALA A 230 9.87 0.40 -9.83
N ARG A 231 10.73 1.18 -10.51
CA ARG A 231 11.05 0.95 -11.93
C ARG A 231 11.75 -0.38 -12.15
N ALA A 232 12.72 -0.73 -11.30
CA ALA A 232 13.39 -2.02 -11.37
C ALA A 232 12.42 -3.19 -11.11
N ASN A 233 11.53 -3.03 -10.12
CA ASN A 233 10.49 -4.01 -9.82
C ASN A 233 9.57 -4.23 -11.02
N ALA A 234 9.13 -3.16 -11.69
CA ALA A 234 8.27 -3.27 -12.86
C ALA A 234 8.94 -4.07 -14.00
N ALA A 235 10.25 -3.88 -14.22
CA ALA A 235 11.00 -4.68 -15.19
C ALA A 235 11.08 -6.16 -14.78
N LEU A 236 11.31 -6.45 -13.50
CA LEU A 236 11.30 -7.82 -12.97
C LEU A 236 9.92 -8.49 -13.12
N GLU A 237 8.83 -7.78 -12.83
CA GLU A 237 7.48 -8.31 -13.02
C GLU A 237 7.20 -8.71 -14.47
N LEU A 238 7.71 -7.95 -15.46
CA LEU A 238 7.60 -8.33 -16.87
C LEU A 238 8.37 -9.61 -17.21
N LEU A 239 9.55 -9.82 -16.60
CA LEU A 239 10.31 -11.06 -16.75
C LEU A 239 9.58 -12.24 -16.08
N VAL A 240 8.94 -12.02 -14.94
CA VAL A 240 8.10 -13.04 -14.28
C VAL A 240 6.89 -13.38 -15.15
N ASP A 241 6.22 -12.40 -15.77
CA ASP A 241 5.12 -12.64 -16.71
C ASP A 241 5.59 -13.47 -17.93
N GLY A 242 6.80 -13.19 -18.42
CA GLY A 242 7.47 -14.00 -19.45
C GLY A 242 7.70 -15.44 -18.98
N ALA A 243 8.23 -15.62 -17.78
CA ALA A 243 8.51 -16.93 -17.20
C ALA A 243 7.21 -17.73 -16.93
N GLU A 244 6.14 -17.09 -16.45
CA GLU A 244 4.82 -17.74 -16.29
C GLU A 244 4.31 -18.29 -17.62
N ARG A 245 4.41 -17.50 -18.70
CA ARG A 245 4.03 -17.94 -20.05
C ARG A 245 4.91 -19.07 -20.56
N TYR A 246 6.23 -18.98 -20.36
CA TYR A 246 7.16 -20.04 -20.73
C TYR A 246 6.83 -21.36 -20.02
N LEU A 247 6.60 -21.33 -18.71
CA LEU A 247 6.23 -22.53 -17.94
C LEU A 247 4.89 -23.11 -18.40
N ALA A 248 3.90 -22.26 -18.69
CA ALA A 248 2.61 -22.73 -19.23
C ALA A 248 2.75 -23.40 -20.61
N LEU A 249 3.69 -22.98 -21.45
CA LEU A 249 3.97 -23.62 -22.74
C LEU A 249 4.63 -25.00 -22.58
N GLN A 250 5.48 -25.17 -21.56
CA GLN A 250 6.15 -26.44 -21.26
C GLN A 250 5.22 -27.45 -20.59
N ASP A 251 3.99 -27.05 -20.22
CA ASP A 251 3.08 -27.81 -19.37
C ASP A 251 1.65 -27.88 -19.94
N ARG A 252 1.51 -27.72 -21.27
CA ARG A 252 0.21 -27.59 -21.97
C ARG A 252 -0.76 -28.74 -21.75
N GLU A 253 -0.25 -29.95 -21.51
CA GLU A 253 -1.07 -31.15 -21.33
C GLU A 253 -1.39 -31.46 -19.85
N ALA A 254 -0.90 -30.64 -18.91
CA ALA A 254 -1.11 -30.90 -17.50
C ALA A 254 -2.54 -30.58 -17.06
N GLN A 255 -3.18 -31.58 -16.45
CA GLN A 255 -4.53 -31.47 -15.88
C GLN A 255 -4.59 -30.76 -14.52
N ARG A 256 -3.44 -30.37 -13.95
CA ARG A 256 -3.34 -29.81 -12.59
C ARG A 256 -2.53 -28.53 -12.56
N PRO A 257 -2.85 -27.55 -11.70
CA PRO A 257 -2.05 -26.34 -11.54
C PRO A 257 -0.63 -26.65 -11.01
N GLY A 258 0.38 -25.96 -11.52
CA GLY A 258 1.77 -26.19 -11.16
C GLY A 258 2.74 -25.86 -12.31
N PHE A 259 3.97 -26.38 -12.19
CA PHE A 259 5.07 -26.14 -13.11
C PHE A 259 5.85 -27.44 -13.35
N SER A 260 6.41 -27.60 -14.55
CA SER A 260 7.48 -28.58 -14.78
C SER A 260 8.68 -28.27 -13.87
N ALA A 261 9.13 -29.24 -13.08
CA ALA A 261 10.24 -29.08 -12.14
C ALA A 261 11.54 -28.71 -12.88
N LYS A 262 11.80 -29.36 -14.02
CA LYS A 262 12.97 -29.09 -14.86
C LYS A 262 12.93 -27.67 -15.45
N ALA A 263 11.81 -27.25 -16.01
CA ALA A 263 11.67 -25.91 -16.59
C ALA A 263 11.71 -24.80 -15.53
N PHE A 264 11.19 -25.07 -14.32
CA PHE A 264 11.29 -24.15 -13.19
C PHE A 264 12.74 -24.03 -12.68
N ALA A 265 13.47 -25.14 -12.61
CA ALA A 265 14.86 -25.16 -12.16
C ALA A 265 15.79 -24.34 -13.06
N SER A 266 15.47 -24.19 -14.36
CA SER A 266 16.27 -23.39 -15.30
C SER A 266 16.08 -21.87 -15.17
N LEU A 267 15.15 -21.40 -14.34
CA LEU A 267 14.91 -19.97 -14.12
C LEU A 267 15.88 -19.40 -13.08
N SER A 268 16.09 -18.08 -13.12
CA SER A 268 16.87 -17.39 -12.09
C SER A 268 16.12 -17.35 -10.75
N GLU A 269 16.88 -17.34 -9.65
CA GLU A 269 16.35 -17.45 -8.29
C GLU A 269 15.25 -16.43 -7.98
N GLU A 270 15.48 -15.14 -8.29
CA GLU A 270 14.49 -14.07 -8.07
C GLU A 270 13.18 -14.33 -8.83
N ILE A 271 13.25 -14.90 -10.03
CA ILE A 271 12.05 -15.25 -10.82
C ILE A 271 11.34 -16.44 -10.19
N LYS A 272 12.08 -17.47 -9.74
CA LYS A 272 11.52 -18.61 -9.00
C LYS A 272 10.77 -18.16 -7.74
N VAL A 273 11.36 -17.28 -6.93
CA VAL A 273 10.73 -16.73 -5.70
C VAL A 273 9.42 -16.02 -6.03
N ARG A 274 9.41 -15.15 -7.05
CA ARG A 274 8.20 -14.40 -7.44
C ARG A 274 7.11 -15.30 -8.01
N LEU A 275 7.47 -16.31 -8.79
CA LEU A 275 6.54 -17.31 -9.30
C LEU A 275 5.88 -18.10 -8.16
N LEU A 276 6.67 -18.52 -7.17
CA LEU A 276 6.15 -19.20 -5.98
C LEU A 276 5.24 -18.28 -5.16
N LEU A 277 5.62 -17.02 -4.94
CA LEU A 277 4.75 -16.02 -4.30
C LEU A 277 3.40 -15.91 -5.03
N ARG A 278 3.40 -15.70 -6.35
CA ARG A 278 2.16 -15.61 -7.16
C ARG A 278 1.32 -16.89 -7.07
N ALA A 279 1.95 -18.06 -7.17
CA ALA A 279 1.24 -19.33 -7.12
C ALA A 279 0.61 -19.58 -5.75
N ILE A 280 1.35 -19.31 -4.67
CA ILE A 280 0.88 -19.46 -3.29
C ILE A 280 -0.23 -18.45 -3.00
N ASP A 281 -0.08 -17.19 -3.41
CA ASP A 281 -1.09 -16.16 -3.18
C ASP A 281 -2.40 -16.45 -3.94
N ARG A 282 -2.31 -17.07 -5.12
CA ARG A 282 -3.49 -17.50 -5.89
C ARG A 282 -4.20 -18.71 -5.26
N ALA A 283 -3.45 -19.69 -4.76
CA ALA A 283 -4.01 -20.94 -4.22
C ALA A 283 -4.41 -20.85 -2.73
N GLY A 284 -3.63 -20.08 -1.97
CA GLY A 284 -3.71 -19.95 -0.52
C GLY A 284 -4.99 -19.28 -0.03
N SER A 285 -5.18 -19.35 1.28
CA SER A 285 -6.37 -18.81 1.95
C SER A 285 -6.04 -17.98 3.19
N GLU A 286 -4.77 -17.93 3.61
CA GLU A 286 -4.33 -17.26 4.83
C GLU A 286 -3.73 -15.86 4.55
N GLY A 287 -3.93 -15.32 3.34
CA GLY A 287 -3.37 -14.04 2.90
C GLY A 287 -2.06 -14.19 2.11
N PRO A 288 -1.37 -13.08 1.79
CA PRO A 288 -0.15 -13.12 0.99
C PRO A 288 0.98 -13.81 1.74
N ALA A 289 1.76 -14.62 1.03
CA ALA A 289 2.90 -15.32 1.59
C ALA A 289 4.03 -14.35 1.97
N GLU A 290 4.72 -14.68 3.07
CA GLU A 290 5.84 -13.92 3.57
C GLU A 290 7.11 -14.26 2.78
N LEU A 291 7.81 -13.23 2.28
CA LEU A 291 8.98 -13.38 1.41
C LEU A 291 10.01 -14.37 1.96
N GLY A 292 10.46 -14.18 3.20
CA GLY A 292 11.47 -15.06 3.82
C GLY A 292 11.03 -16.52 3.93
N LYS A 293 9.72 -16.79 4.07
CA LYS A 293 9.20 -18.16 4.07
C LYS A 293 9.18 -18.78 2.68
N VAL A 294 8.96 -17.97 1.65
CA VAL A 294 9.04 -18.43 0.25
C VAL A 294 10.49 -18.68 -0.16
N GLU A 295 11.43 -17.83 0.26
CA GLU A 295 12.87 -18.06 0.05
C GLU A 295 13.33 -19.36 0.73
N ALA A 296 12.93 -19.58 1.98
CA ALA A 296 13.20 -20.84 2.68
C ALA A 296 12.55 -22.06 1.99
N LEU A 297 11.34 -21.90 1.44
CA LEU A 297 10.69 -22.94 0.65
C LEU A 297 11.46 -23.23 -0.63
N LEU A 298 11.93 -22.20 -1.35
CA LEU A 298 12.70 -22.36 -2.57
C LEU A 298 14.01 -23.10 -2.31
N SER A 299 14.75 -22.71 -1.26
CA SER A 299 15.96 -23.42 -0.84
C SER A 299 15.69 -24.90 -0.54
N ALA A 300 14.57 -25.21 0.13
CA ALA A 300 14.17 -26.59 0.38
C ALA A 300 13.77 -27.36 -0.89
N LEU A 301 13.16 -26.70 -1.88
CA LEU A 301 12.84 -27.30 -3.18
C LEU A 301 14.11 -27.63 -3.97
N ASP A 302 15.04 -26.67 -4.07
CA ASP A 302 16.30 -26.86 -4.79
C ASP A 302 17.15 -27.97 -4.11
N GLY A 303 17.20 -28.01 -2.77
CA GLY A 303 17.88 -29.08 -2.03
C GLY A 303 17.24 -30.46 -2.21
N ALA A 304 15.90 -30.55 -2.24
CA ALA A 304 15.20 -31.81 -2.48
C ALA A 304 15.32 -32.30 -3.93
N ALA A 305 15.52 -31.40 -4.90
CA ALA A 305 15.75 -31.75 -6.30
C ALA A 305 17.19 -32.21 -6.57
N ALA A 306 18.18 -31.72 -5.81
CA ALA A 306 19.58 -32.10 -5.92
C ALA A 306 19.95 -33.40 -5.19
N GLY A 307 19.14 -33.81 -4.20
CA GLY A 307 19.31 -35.09 -3.51
C GLY A 307 19.00 -36.27 -4.44
N ASP A 308 20.03 -37.07 -4.74
CA ASP A 308 20.02 -38.22 -5.65
C ASP A 308 18.75 -39.10 -5.60
N GLY A 309 18.29 -39.49 -6.80
CA GLY A 309 17.12 -40.31 -7.09
C GLY A 309 17.20 -41.77 -6.64
N VAL A 310 17.62 -42.04 -5.39
CA VAL A 310 17.75 -43.40 -4.81
C VAL A 310 16.56 -43.79 -3.94
N SER A 311 15.41 -43.14 -4.11
CA SER A 311 14.19 -43.61 -3.47
C SER A 311 13.04 -43.52 -4.44
N GLY A 312 12.32 -44.61 -4.67
CA GLY A 312 11.05 -44.67 -5.39
C GLY A 312 9.91 -43.86 -4.74
N ARG A 313 10.23 -42.75 -4.07
CA ARG A 313 9.31 -41.78 -3.51
C ARG A 313 8.67 -40.99 -4.64
N ARG A 314 7.37 -41.19 -4.81
CA ARG A 314 6.50 -40.41 -5.69
C ARG A 314 6.49 -38.90 -5.35
N VAL A 315 6.87 -38.51 -4.13
CA VAL A 315 6.91 -37.12 -3.64
C VAL A 315 8.24 -36.85 -2.96
N LEU A 316 8.97 -35.84 -3.45
CA LEU A 316 10.28 -35.43 -2.97
C LEU A 316 10.18 -34.40 -1.83
N LEU A 317 9.23 -33.47 -1.93
CA LEU A 317 8.95 -32.48 -0.89
C LEU A 317 7.45 -32.17 -0.83
N LYS A 318 6.92 -31.94 0.38
CA LYS A 318 5.58 -31.39 0.58
C LYS A 318 5.60 -30.40 1.73
N ARG A 319 5.21 -29.15 1.47
CA ARG A 319 5.16 -28.07 2.46
C ARG A 319 3.85 -27.31 2.35
N THR A 320 3.37 -26.75 3.47
CA THR A 320 2.21 -25.86 3.48
C THR A 320 2.67 -24.46 3.83
N LEU A 321 2.28 -23.46 3.05
CA LEU A 321 2.61 -22.05 3.28
C LEU A 321 1.40 -21.18 2.90
N ALA A 322 0.98 -20.29 3.79
CA ALA A 322 -0.15 -19.37 3.59
C ALA A 322 -1.48 -20.05 3.14
N GLY A 323 -1.71 -21.29 3.58
CA GLY A 323 -2.87 -22.09 3.19
C GLY A 323 -2.77 -22.70 1.78
N ALA A 324 -1.59 -22.69 1.15
CA ALA A 324 -1.30 -23.46 -0.06
C ALA A 324 -0.35 -24.63 0.26
N VAL A 325 -0.61 -25.79 -0.34
CA VAL A 325 0.27 -26.96 -0.29
C VAL A 325 1.13 -26.95 -1.55
N VAL A 326 2.45 -26.88 -1.36
CA VAL A 326 3.46 -26.98 -2.41
C VAL A 326 4.05 -28.38 -2.38
N THR A 327 3.93 -29.12 -3.48
CA THR A 327 4.43 -30.50 -3.60
C THR A 327 5.43 -30.59 -4.75
N LEU A 328 6.62 -31.11 -4.48
CA LEU A 328 7.63 -31.45 -5.47
C LEU A 328 7.64 -32.96 -5.72
N THR A 329 7.67 -33.33 -6.99
CA THR A 329 7.95 -34.66 -7.52
C THR A 329 9.14 -34.54 -8.48
N ALA A 330 9.65 -35.65 -9.02
CA ALA A 330 10.75 -35.62 -9.99
C ALA A 330 10.44 -34.75 -11.22
N GLU A 331 9.16 -34.69 -11.62
CA GLU A 331 8.74 -34.01 -12.85
C GLU A 331 8.03 -32.68 -12.62
N ARG A 332 7.43 -32.48 -11.44
CA ARG A 332 6.46 -31.39 -11.22
C ARG A 332 6.55 -30.75 -9.85
N ILE A 333 6.36 -29.43 -9.82
CA ILE A 333 5.97 -28.65 -8.65
C ILE A 333 4.47 -28.33 -8.76
N SER A 334 3.63 -28.83 -7.86
CA SER A 334 2.22 -28.43 -7.77
C SER A 334 1.99 -27.47 -6.61
N VAL A 335 1.08 -26.51 -6.82
CA VAL A 335 0.65 -25.54 -5.81
C VAL A 335 -0.86 -25.54 -5.74
N GLU A 336 -1.40 -26.08 -4.65
CA GLU A 336 -2.82 -26.35 -4.50
C GLU A 336 -3.32 -25.77 -3.18
N ARG A 337 -4.63 -25.52 -3.06
CA ARG A 337 -5.21 -25.07 -1.79
C ARG A 337 -5.04 -26.15 -0.72
N ALA A 338 -4.60 -25.76 0.47
CA ALA A 338 -4.51 -26.68 1.60
C ALA A 338 -5.91 -27.17 2.00
N PRO A 339 -6.08 -28.47 2.31
CA PRO A 339 -7.34 -28.97 2.86
C PRO A 339 -7.65 -28.25 4.18
N PRO A 340 -8.94 -28.06 4.51
CA PRO A 340 -9.33 -27.43 5.77
C PRO A 340 -8.68 -28.17 6.94
N ARG A 341 -8.05 -27.42 7.85
CA ARG A 341 -7.44 -28.00 9.06
C ARG A 341 -8.53 -28.77 9.81
N ARG A 342 -8.32 -30.06 10.06
CA ARG A 342 -9.16 -30.81 11.00
C ARG A 342 -9.07 -30.10 12.35
N THR A 343 -10.17 -29.48 12.78
CA THR A 343 -10.36 -29.04 14.15
C THR A 343 -10.29 -30.29 15.02
N ARG A 344 -9.21 -30.41 15.80
CA ARG A 344 -9.11 -31.37 16.90
C ARG A 344 -9.76 -30.79 18.13
#